data_AF-A0A9X9MLY9-F1
#
_entry.id   AF-A0A9X9MLY9-F1
#
_cell.length_a   1.000
_cell.length_b   1.000
_cell.length_c   1.000
_cell.angle_alpha   90.00
_cell.angle_beta   90.00
_cell.angle_gamma   90.00
#
_symmetry.space_group_name_H-M   'P 1'
#
loop_
_entity.id
_entity.type
_entity.pdbx_description
1 polymer ?
#
loop_
_entity_poly.entity_id
_entity_poly.type
_entity_poly.pdbx_seq_one_letter_code
_entity_poly.pdbx_strand_id
1 'polypeptide(L)'
;MHCAIAFLMYMANSPLQMDRLVVTTEQRDVASYHVYDYHSHGEFPNQKKIDQFIKTPKRLREPGTYFMSYCSNLFTSHQIAYIITQKLKNITKKAHIAFSYSRNAEKECLKYLPIKSHKNVNAWRKIKSKLMLKVKRKCPNDMIVSLAYQGIFAVDGKYKEFFPPDKKQPDILTINGSMQMKSLVANGEFFLGQMTVFGQEALAWYQGHLHLFKRNSKTAAWFPVTVIGSESNNGWIITNFILREYPGILPNWEEFYGSKIRSDFYQKMRRLYPKAKHNQYPAEFGEYSSRYPFQQKMTASCATGITRAK
;
A
#
# COMPACT_ATOMS: atom_id res chain seq x y z
N MET A 1 3.20 -4.00 -23.88
CA MET A 1 2.10 -3.69 -22.94
C MET A 1 2.70 -3.09 -21.69
N HIS A 2 2.09 -2.02 -21.19
CA HIS A 2 2.51 -1.39 -19.94
C HIS A 2 1.38 -1.44 -18.93
N CYS A 3 1.74 -1.60 -17.65
CA CYS A 3 0.76 -1.69 -16.58
C CYS A 3 1.13 -0.81 -15.38
N ALA A 4 0.11 -0.34 -14.69
CA ALA A 4 0.20 0.19 -13.33
C ALA A 4 -0.63 -0.69 -12.40
N ILE A 5 -0.16 -0.87 -11.16
CA ILE A 5 -0.90 -1.59 -10.13
C ILE A 5 -1.43 -0.58 -9.14
N ALA A 6 -2.74 -0.63 -8.89
CA ALA A 6 -3.37 0.17 -7.86
C ALA A 6 -3.71 -0.72 -6.67
N PHE A 7 -3.46 -0.23 -5.46
CA PHE A 7 -3.80 -0.85 -4.19
C PHE A 7 -4.78 0.04 -3.46
N LEU A 8 -5.91 -0.52 -3.07
CA LEU A 8 -6.95 0.18 -2.34
C LEU A 8 -7.08 -0.40 -0.95
N MET A 9 -6.75 0.40 0.06
CA MET A 9 -7.19 0.17 1.43
C MET A 9 -8.63 0.68 1.54
N TYR A 10 -9.57 -0.25 1.70
CA TYR A 10 -10.99 0.05 1.88
C TYR A 10 -11.39 -0.23 3.32
N MET A 11 -11.94 0.77 4.01
CA MET A 11 -12.26 0.70 5.44
C MET A 11 -13.76 0.79 5.74
N ALA A 12 -14.61 0.70 4.71
CA ALA A 12 -16.08 0.66 4.78
C ALA A 12 -16.70 1.54 5.88
N ASN A 13 -16.33 2.83 5.90
CA ASN A 13 -16.81 3.89 6.81
C ASN A 13 -16.15 3.99 8.20
N SER A 14 -14.91 3.52 8.40
CA SER A 14 -14.16 3.83 9.62
C SER A 14 -13.87 5.34 9.75
N PRO A 15 -14.32 6.03 10.83
CA PRO A 15 -14.09 7.47 11.00
C PRO A 15 -12.63 7.81 11.33
N LEU A 16 -11.85 6.80 11.75
CA LEU A 16 -10.44 6.96 12.15
C LEU A 16 -9.46 6.71 11.01
N GLN A 17 -9.87 5.99 9.96
CA GLN A 17 -8.96 5.53 8.92
C GLN A 17 -9.60 5.73 7.55
N MET A 18 -9.10 6.73 6.83
CA MET A 18 -9.55 7.02 5.47
C MET A 18 -9.04 5.97 4.49
N ASP A 19 -9.90 5.66 3.52
CA ASP A 19 -9.54 4.88 2.34
C ASP A 19 -8.33 5.51 1.64
N ARG A 20 -7.42 4.66 1.18
CA ARG A 20 -6.18 5.08 0.53
C ARG A 20 -5.96 4.31 -0.73
N LEU A 21 -5.64 5.04 -1.79
CA LEU A 21 -5.18 4.46 -3.02
C LEU A 21 -3.67 4.64 -3.13
N VAL A 22 -2.94 3.55 -3.28
CA VAL A 22 -1.54 3.57 -3.70
C VAL A 22 -1.49 3.15 -5.16
N VAL A 23 -0.72 3.85 -5.99
CA VAL A 23 -0.44 3.41 -7.36
C VAL A 23 1.05 3.25 -7.53
N THR A 24 1.44 2.11 -8.12
CA THR A 24 2.82 1.75 -8.43
C THR A 24 2.98 1.34 -9.89
N THR A 25 4.20 1.43 -10.41
CA THR A 25 4.56 0.95 -11.75
C THR A 25 5.82 0.07 -11.69
N GLU A 26 6.11 -0.62 -12.78
CA GLU A 26 7.28 -1.52 -12.92
C GLU A 26 8.59 -0.78 -13.25
N GLN A 27 8.51 0.49 -13.67
CA GLN A 27 9.69 1.25 -14.13
C GLN A 27 10.69 1.46 -12.99
N ARG A 28 11.93 1.04 -13.24
CA ARG A 28 13.08 1.28 -12.35
C ARG A 28 13.52 2.74 -12.49
N ASP A 29 14.06 3.29 -11.40
CA ASP A 29 14.68 4.63 -11.32
C ASP A 29 13.76 5.83 -11.61
N VAL A 30 12.47 5.60 -11.87
CA VAL A 30 11.45 6.65 -11.94
C VAL A 30 10.55 6.55 -10.72
N ALA A 31 10.34 7.71 -10.08
CA ALA A 31 9.37 7.84 -9.00
C ALA A 31 8.00 7.35 -9.47
N SER A 32 7.57 6.22 -8.92
CA SER A 32 6.41 5.48 -9.40
C SER A 32 5.39 5.23 -8.31
N TYR A 33 5.68 5.63 -7.07
CA TYR A 33 4.83 5.41 -5.93
C TYR A 33 4.18 6.71 -5.45
N HIS A 34 2.86 6.70 -5.37
CA HIS A 34 2.10 7.78 -4.74
C HIS A 34 0.92 7.25 -3.93
N VAL A 35 0.59 7.96 -2.85
CA VAL A 35 -0.62 7.74 -2.03
C VAL A 35 -1.61 8.85 -2.33
N TYR A 36 -2.88 8.48 -2.48
CA TYR A 36 -3.97 9.38 -2.73
C TYR A 36 -5.05 9.24 -1.67
N ASP A 37 -5.59 10.38 -1.26
CA ASP A 37 -6.84 10.45 -0.51
C ASP A 37 -7.97 10.06 -1.46
N TYR A 38 -8.67 8.98 -1.14
CA TYR A 38 -9.61 8.40 -2.07
C TYR A 38 -10.83 7.84 -1.35
N HIS A 39 -11.94 8.58 -1.41
CA HIS A 39 -13.23 8.09 -0.96
C HIS A 39 -13.75 7.10 -2.01
N SER A 40 -13.37 5.84 -1.84
CA SER A 40 -13.52 4.85 -2.90
C SER A 40 -14.98 4.48 -3.16
N HIS A 41 -15.84 4.63 -2.15
CA HIS A 41 -17.19 4.05 -2.11
C HIS A 41 -17.20 2.54 -2.49
N GLY A 42 -16.06 1.87 -2.31
CA GLY A 42 -15.82 0.49 -2.69
C GLY A 42 -15.47 0.28 -4.16
N GLU A 43 -14.98 1.28 -4.89
CA GLU A 43 -14.64 1.15 -6.30
C GLU A 43 -13.20 1.58 -6.58
N PHE A 44 -12.65 1.13 -7.70
CA PHE A 44 -11.35 1.56 -8.21
C PHE A 44 -11.54 2.68 -9.26
N PRO A 45 -10.68 3.71 -9.34
CA PRO A 45 -10.95 4.90 -10.15
C PRO A 45 -10.64 4.77 -11.65
N ASN A 46 -11.33 5.56 -12.48
CA ASN A 46 -10.93 5.90 -13.86
C ASN A 46 -10.67 4.74 -14.85
N GLN A 47 -11.24 3.55 -14.62
CA GLN A 47 -11.01 2.35 -15.43
C GLN A 47 -11.33 2.52 -16.92
N LYS A 48 -12.52 3.05 -17.23
CA LYS A 48 -13.00 3.20 -18.62
C LYS A 48 -12.16 4.15 -19.47
N LYS A 49 -11.34 5.00 -18.84
CA LYS A 49 -10.41 5.90 -19.55
C LYS A 49 -9.12 5.19 -19.98
N ILE A 50 -8.77 4.07 -19.35
CA ILE A 50 -7.61 3.26 -19.73
C ILE A 50 -7.95 2.39 -20.92
N ASP A 51 -9.07 1.68 -20.84
CA ASP A 51 -9.66 0.95 -21.96
C ASP A 51 -11.18 0.81 -21.67
N GLN A 52 -12.00 1.24 -22.63
CA GLN A 52 -13.47 1.25 -22.51
C GLN A 52 -14.08 -0.16 -22.36
N PHE A 53 -13.33 -1.20 -22.72
CA PHE A 53 -13.74 -2.60 -22.64
C PHE A 53 -13.40 -3.27 -21.30
N ILE A 54 -12.65 -2.57 -20.42
CA ILE A 54 -12.46 -3.01 -19.04
C ILE A 54 -13.82 -3.01 -18.35
N LYS A 55 -14.29 -4.18 -17.93
CA LYS A 55 -15.54 -4.27 -17.17
C LYS A 55 -15.37 -3.52 -15.85
N THR A 56 -16.44 -2.89 -15.39
CA THR A 56 -16.43 -2.37 -14.02
C THR A 56 -16.24 -3.56 -13.07
N PRO A 57 -15.19 -3.61 -12.24
CA PRO A 57 -15.01 -4.65 -11.26
C PRO A 57 -16.13 -4.58 -10.24
N LYS A 58 -16.31 -5.67 -9.50
CA LYS A 58 -17.32 -5.74 -8.45
C LYS A 58 -16.99 -4.72 -7.37
N ARG A 59 -18.00 -3.91 -7.01
CA ARG A 59 -17.95 -3.02 -5.85
C ARG A 59 -17.53 -3.80 -4.61
N LEU A 60 -16.52 -3.29 -3.92
CA LEU A 60 -16.00 -3.82 -2.66
C LEU A 60 -17.07 -3.71 -1.59
N ARG A 61 -17.33 -4.83 -0.91
CA ARG A 61 -18.35 -4.92 0.14
C ARG A 61 -17.77 -4.98 1.53
N GLU A 62 -16.53 -5.44 1.65
CA GLU A 62 -15.88 -5.71 2.93
C GLU A 62 -14.61 -4.88 3.07
N PRO A 63 -14.29 -4.40 4.29
CA PRO A 63 -12.99 -3.82 4.56
C PRO A 63 -11.84 -4.76 4.18
N GLY A 64 -10.72 -4.16 3.79
CA GLY A 64 -9.48 -4.85 3.50
C GLY A 64 -8.61 -4.10 2.51
N THR A 65 -7.50 -4.73 2.14
CA THR A 65 -6.64 -4.23 1.06
C THR A 65 -6.90 -5.03 -0.20
N TYR A 66 -7.15 -4.31 -1.28
CA TYR A 66 -7.41 -4.86 -2.60
C TYR A 66 -6.37 -4.33 -3.56
N PHE A 67 -6.13 -5.06 -4.64
CA PHE A 67 -5.29 -4.56 -5.73
C PHE A 67 -5.90 -4.89 -7.09
N MET A 68 -5.52 -4.10 -8.07
CA MET A 68 -5.99 -4.24 -9.45
C MET A 68 -4.92 -3.75 -10.42
N SER A 69 -4.73 -4.48 -11.51
CA SER A 69 -3.90 -4.07 -12.63
C SER A 69 -4.69 -3.21 -13.61
N TYR A 70 -4.02 -2.17 -14.12
CA TYR A 70 -4.48 -1.36 -15.25
C TYR A 70 -3.42 -1.48 -16.33
N CYS A 71 -3.79 -2.03 -17.47
CA CYS A 71 -2.86 -2.31 -18.55
C CYS A 71 -3.37 -1.70 -19.86
N SER A 72 -2.44 -1.20 -20.67
CA SER A 72 -2.74 -0.67 -21.99
C SER A 72 -1.55 -0.86 -22.94
N ASN A 73 -1.85 -0.94 -24.23
CA ASN A 73 -0.85 -0.85 -25.30
C ASN A 73 -0.69 0.57 -25.85
N LEU A 74 -1.62 1.48 -25.50
CA LEU A 74 -1.60 2.86 -25.98
C LEU A 74 -0.87 3.80 -25.02
N PHE A 75 -0.84 3.44 -23.74
CA PHE A 75 -0.31 4.27 -22.67
C PHE A 75 0.86 3.58 -21.99
N THR A 76 1.88 4.36 -21.61
CA THR A 76 2.96 3.91 -20.73
C THR A 76 2.47 3.73 -19.29
N SER A 77 3.22 3.01 -18.46
CA SER A 77 2.84 2.75 -17.05
C SER A 77 2.60 4.05 -16.27
N HIS A 78 3.38 5.12 -16.55
CA HIS A 78 3.18 6.44 -15.95
C HIS A 78 1.93 7.15 -16.47
N GLN A 79 1.66 7.09 -17.77
CA GLN A 79 0.42 7.65 -18.32
C GLN A 79 -0.80 6.94 -17.75
N ILE A 80 -0.74 5.61 -17.60
CA ILE A 80 -1.78 4.82 -16.95
C ILE A 80 -1.96 5.29 -15.50
N ALA A 81 -0.88 5.34 -14.72
CA ALA A 81 -0.92 5.82 -13.34
C ALA A 81 -1.54 7.23 -13.23
N TYR A 82 -1.13 8.15 -14.12
CA TYR A 82 -1.68 9.50 -14.19
C TYR A 82 -3.18 9.50 -14.52
N ILE A 83 -3.63 8.72 -15.51
CA ILE A 83 -5.05 8.63 -15.87
C ILE A 83 -5.89 8.11 -14.71
N ILE A 84 -5.38 7.10 -13.98
CA ILE A 84 -6.03 6.54 -12.78
C ILE A 84 -6.20 7.61 -11.70
N THR A 85 -5.23 8.51 -11.56
CA THR A 85 -5.12 9.41 -10.40
C THR A 85 -5.39 10.89 -10.68
N GLN A 86 -5.64 11.29 -11.93
CA GLN A 86 -5.74 12.68 -12.40
C GLN A 86 -6.72 13.60 -11.62
N LYS A 87 -7.70 13.04 -10.90
CA LYS A 87 -8.68 13.79 -10.09
C LYS A 87 -8.52 13.53 -8.58
N LEU A 88 -7.53 12.75 -8.19
CA LEU A 88 -7.31 12.36 -6.81
C LEU A 88 -6.28 13.27 -6.16
N LYS A 89 -6.50 13.57 -4.89
CA LYS A 89 -5.59 14.40 -4.11
C LYS A 89 -4.39 13.56 -3.68
N ASN A 90 -3.22 13.87 -4.23
CA ASN A 90 -1.97 13.26 -3.79
C ASN A 90 -1.67 13.68 -2.34
N ILE A 91 -1.58 12.69 -1.46
CA ILE A 91 -1.27 12.86 -0.04
C ILE A 91 0.03 12.17 0.35
N THR A 92 0.89 11.74 -0.58
CA THR A 92 2.12 10.98 -0.26
C THR A 92 2.91 11.63 0.88
N LYS A 93 3.19 12.93 0.83
CA LYS A 93 3.96 13.62 1.88
C LYS A 93 3.26 13.72 3.23
N LYS A 94 1.93 13.52 3.26
CA LYS A 94 1.06 13.68 4.43
C LYS A 94 0.34 12.37 4.79
N ALA A 95 0.73 11.25 4.20
CA ALA A 95 -0.02 10.02 4.34
C ALA A 95 0.02 9.52 5.80
N HIS A 96 1.10 9.77 6.52
CA HIS A 96 1.21 9.43 7.94
C HIS A 96 0.27 10.23 8.86
N ILE A 97 -0.19 11.42 8.44
CA ILE A 97 -1.00 12.30 9.28
C ILE A 97 -2.36 11.66 9.52
N ALA A 98 -2.75 11.57 10.80
CA ALA A 98 -4.03 11.00 11.24
C ALA A 98 -4.30 9.58 10.70
N PHE A 99 -3.25 8.81 10.43
CA PHE A 99 -3.41 7.43 9.95
C PHE A 99 -3.74 6.45 11.07
N SER A 100 -3.06 6.58 12.21
CA SER A 100 -3.22 5.69 13.38
C SER A 100 -3.85 6.40 14.57
N TYR A 101 -3.60 7.70 14.74
CA TYR A 101 -3.97 8.44 15.95
C TYR A 101 -4.52 9.83 15.65
N SER A 102 -5.33 10.33 16.58
CA SER A 102 -5.75 11.73 16.55
C SER A 102 -4.61 12.65 16.99
N ARG A 103 -4.61 13.89 16.49
CA ARG A 103 -3.66 14.93 16.90
C ARG A 103 -3.65 15.17 18.41
N ASN A 104 -4.76 14.95 19.09
CA ASN A 104 -4.84 15.10 20.55
C ASN A 104 -4.09 13.98 21.27
N ALA A 105 -4.24 12.73 20.81
CA ALA A 105 -3.50 11.61 21.39
C ALA A 105 -1.99 11.77 21.19
N GLU A 106 -1.56 12.22 20.02
CA GLU A 106 -0.16 12.52 19.70
C GLU A 106 0.42 13.64 20.59
N LYS A 107 -0.34 14.73 20.79
CA LYS A 107 0.03 15.82 21.71
C LYS A 107 0.20 15.34 23.15
N GLU A 108 -0.68 14.46 23.62
CA GLU A 108 -0.56 13.88 24.95
C GLU A 108 0.71 13.04 25.08
N CYS A 109 1.03 12.21 24.08
CA CYS A 109 2.27 11.45 24.09
C CYS A 109 3.52 12.35 24.10
N LEU A 110 3.55 13.40 23.28
CA LEU A 110 4.69 14.33 23.24
C LEU A 110 5.04 14.93 24.61
N LYS A 111 4.05 15.18 25.48
CA LYS A 111 4.28 15.68 26.85
C LYS A 111 5.10 14.73 27.71
N TYR A 112 5.05 13.42 27.42
CA TYR A 112 5.76 12.39 28.16
C TYR A 112 7.10 12.00 27.54
N LEU A 113 7.35 12.39 26.29
CA LEU A 113 8.63 12.13 25.65
C LEU A 113 9.70 13.10 26.18
N PRO A 114 10.90 12.62 26.50
CA PRO A 114 11.99 13.43 27.07
C PRO A 114 12.70 14.25 25.98
N ILE A 115 11.94 14.99 25.17
CA ILE A 115 12.45 15.76 24.01
C ILE A 115 12.92 17.17 24.45
N LYS A 116 12.70 17.57 25.72
CA LYS A 116 13.08 18.91 26.18
C LYS A 116 14.61 19.04 26.37
N SER A 117 15.17 19.92 25.53
CA SER A 117 16.50 20.56 25.57
C SER A 117 17.63 19.84 24.83
N HIS A 118 17.95 20.36 23.63
CA HIS A 118 19.24 20.69 22.99
C HIS A 118 20.57 20.09 23.49
N LYS A 119 20.57 19.02 24.28
CA LYS A 119 21.77 18.32 24.69
C LYS A 119 21.52 16.85 24.42
N ASN A 120 22.37 16.30 23.56
CA ASN A 120 22.56 14.88 23.36
C ASN A 120 22.47 14.15 24.70
N VAL A 121 21.34 13.52 24.94
CA VAL A 121 21.18 12.60 26.05
C VAL A 121 20.54 11.38 25.44
N ASN A 122 21.22 10.25 25.62
CA ASN A 122 20.66 8.90 25.60
C ASN A 122 19.42 8.83 26.51
N ALA A 123 18.33 9.48 26.12
CA ALA A 123 17.23 9.81 27.02
C ALA A 123 16.62 8.52 27.54
N TRP A 124 16.44 7.52 26.67
CA TRP A 124 15.98 6.18 27.02
C TRP A 124 16.87 5.42 28.02
N ARG A 125 18.16 5.74 28.11
CA ARG A 125 19.07 5.11 29.09
C ARG A 125 18.99 5.76 30.48
N LYS A 126 18.51 7.02 30.57
CA LYS A 126 18.35 7.77 31.83
C LYS A 126 16.90 7.83 32.36
N ILE A 127 15.90 7.35 31.60
CA ILE A 127 14.51 7.30 32.08
C ILE A 127 14.41 6.23 33.18
N LYS A 128 14.11 6.65 34.42
CA LYS A 128 13.80 5.74 35.54
C LYS A 128 12.72 4.73 35.12
N SER A 129 12.85 3.47 35.55
CA SER A 129 11.93 2.35 35.20
C SER A 129 10.44 2.69 35.34
N LYS A 130 10.06 3.45 36.38
CA LYS A 130 8.67 3.89 36.63
C LYS A 130 8.15 4.91 35.61
N LEU A 131 9.01 5.78 35.09
CA LEU A 131 8.69 6.74 34.03
C LEU A 131 8.59 6.01 32.68
N MET A 132 9.45 5.02 32.42
CA MET A 132 9.35 4.15 31.25
C MET A 132 8.02 3.40 31.16
N LEU A 133 7.51 2.90 32.29
CA LEU A 133 6.20 2.25 32.37
C LEU A 133 5.05 3.22 32.06
N LYS A 134 5.15 4.47 32.53
CA LYS A 134 4.16 5.52 32.22
C LYS A 134 4.22 5.94 30.75
N VAL A 135 5.41 6.12 30.19
CA VAL A 135 5.63 6.42 28.77
C VAL A 135 5.08 5.28 27.90
N LYS A 136 5.45 4.02 28.16
CA LYS A 136 4.92 2.88 27.37
C LYS A 136 3.39 2.76 27.42
N ARG A 137 2.74 3.16 28.52
CA ARG A 137 1.27 3.18 28.64
C ARG A 137 0.60 4.36 27.93
N LYS A 138 1.31 5.48 27.75
CA LYS A 138 0.76 6.73 27.17
C LYS A 138 1.25 7.03 25.75
N CYS A 139 2.32 6.36 25.34
CA CYS A 139 3.02 6.48 24.05
C CYS A 139 3.33 5.07 23.53
N PRO A 140 2.39 4.41 22.84
CA PRO A 140 2.68 3.16 22.15
C PRO A 140 3.68 3.39 21.01
N ASN A 141 4.36 2.33 20.58
CA ASN A 141 5.48 2.39 19.63
C ASN A 141 5.10 3.04 18.28
N ASP A 142 3.93 2.73 17.76
CA ASP A 142 3.40 3.35 16.53
C ASP A 142 3.09 4.83 16.66
N MET A 143 2.74 5.32 17.85
CA MET A 143 2.59 6.75 18.10
C MET A 143 3.95 7.46 18.09
N ILE A 144 4.99 6.83 18.67
CA ILE A 144 6.37 7.33 18.58
C ILE A 144 6.81 7.38 17.11
N VAL A 145 6.57 6.32 16.36
CA VAL A 145 6.81 6.28 14.91
C VAL A 145 6.06 7.39 14.20
N SER A 146 4.78 7.60 14.49
CA SER A 146 3.97 8.62 13.82
C SER A 146 4.53 10.02 14.05
N LEU A 147 4.93 10.35 15.27
CA LEU A 147 5.55 11.63 15.62
C LEU A 147 6.89 11.85 14.91
N ALA A 148 7.73 10.82 14.84
CA ALA A 148 8.99 10.87 14.10
C ALA A 148 8.73 11.06 12.60
N TYR A 149 7.71 10.39 12.05
CA TYR A 149 7.32 10.50 10.65
C TYR A 149 6.79 11.90 10.29
N GLN A 150 6.13 12.56 11.25
CA GLN A 150 5.73 13.97 11.16
C GLN A 150 6.92 14.95 11.27
N GLY A 151 8.11 14.46 11.57
CA GLY A 151 9.32 15.26 11.72
C GLY A 151 9.38 16.07 13.02
N ILE A 152 8.72 15.58 14.07
CA ILE A 152 8.81 16.20 15.40
C ILE A 152 10.18 15.95 16.05
N PHE A 153 10.78 14.78 15.79
CA PHE A 153 12.14 14.44 16.19
C PHE A 153 12.73 13.40 15.22
N ALA A 154 14.05 13.43 15.09
CA ALA A 154 14.83 12.44 14.37
C ALA A 154 14.99 11.18 15.24
N VAL A 155 15.19 10.02 14.62
CA VAL A 155 15.43 8.76 15.35
C VAL A 155 16.72 8.13 14.88
N ASP A 156 17.62 7.94 15.84
CA ASP A 156 18.87 7.23 15.62
C ASP A 156 18.95 5.96 16.48
N GLY A 157 20.03 5.20 16.29
CA GLY A 157 20.28 3.93 16.94
C GLY A 157 19.93 2.76 16.05
N LYS A 158 19.82 1.58 16.67
CA LYS A 158 19.71 0.30 15.98
C LYS A 158 18.48 0.21 15.06
N TYR A 159 17.40 0.92 15.38
CA TYR A 159 16.12 0.79 14.67
C TYR A 159 15.81 1.93 13.70
N LYS A 160 16.79 2.77 13.36
CA LYS A 160 16.61 3.96 12.51
C LYS A 160 15.99 3.68 11.14
N GLU A 161 16.18 2.49 10.57
CA GLU A 161 15.62 2.12 9.26
C GLU A 161 14.09 2.06 9.22
N PHE A 162 13.44 1.98 10.39
CA PHE A 162 11.99 2.06 10.52
C PHE A 162 11.46 3.50 10.54
N PHE A 163 12.34 4.49 10.44
CA PHE A 163 11.98 5.91 10.53
C PHE A 163 12.45 6.65 9.28
N PRO A 164 11.79 7.76 8.90
CA PRO A 164 12.29 8.60 7.83
C PRO A 164 13.69 9.12 8.15
N PRO A 165 14.57 9.29 7.15
CA PRO A 165 15.94 9.73 7.37
C PRO A 165 16.00 11.14 7.96
N ASP A 166 17.03 11.38 8.76
CA ASP A 166 17.22 12.61 9.54
C ASP A 166 17.29 13.86 8.67
N LYS A 167 16.19 14.61 8.61
CA LYS A 167 16.13 15.90 7.93
C LYS A 167 16.48 17.03 8.89
N LYS A 168 17.77 17.23 9.20
CA LYS A 168 18.26 18.41 9.97
C LYS A 168 17.36 18.78 11.17
N GLN A 169 16.84 17.78 11.89
CA GLN A 169 15.94 18.02 13.02
C GLN A 169 16.79 18.31 14.26
N PRO A 170 16.41 19.29 15.10
CA PRO A 170 17.24 19.70 16.23
C PRO A 170 17.28 18.65 17.36
N ASP A 171 16.25 17.80 17.45
CA ASP A 171 16.10 16.81 18.52
C ASP A 171 16.19 15.38 17.96
N ILE A 172 17.04 14.54 18.59
CA ILE A 172 17.27 13.14 18.22
C ILE A 172 16.83 12.24 19.37
N LEU A 173 16.04 11.22 19.05
CA LEU A 173 15.56 10.21 19.98
C LEU A 173 16.20 8.84 19.67
N THR A 174 17.08 8.35 20.55
CA THR A 174 17.75 7.04 20.33
C THR A 174 16.89 5.86 20.76
N ILE A 175 16.42 5.03 19.83
CA ILE A 175 15.61 3.85 20.14
C ILE A 175 16.47 2.57 20.07
N ASN A 176 16.60 1.89 21.20
CA ASN A 176 17.44 0.68 21.34
C ASN A 176 16.64 -0.61 21.60
N GLY A 177 15.33 -0.52 21.80
CA GLY A 177 14.46 -1.68 22.04
C GLY A 177 13.79 -2.15 20.75
N SER A 178 13.63 -3.47 20.61
CA SER A 178 12.79 -4.03 19.56
C SER A 178 11.32 -3.67 19.76
N MET A 179 10.60 -3.53 18.65
CA MET A 179 9.17 -3.22 18.62
C MET A 179 8.43 -4.41 18.01
N GLN A 180 7.23 -4.71 18.51
CA GLN A 180 6.41 -5.76 17.90
C GLN A 180 5.86 -5.27 16.57
N MET A 181 5.95 -6.06 15.49
CA MET A 181 5.43 -5.64 14.18
C MET A 181 3.92 -5.42 14.20
N LYS A 182 3.18 -6.23 14.97
CA LYS A 182 1.73 -6.07 15.14
C LYS A 182 1.33 -4.68 15.60
N SER A 183 2.15 -4.04 16.45
CA SER A 183 1.81 -2.70 16.96
C SER A 183 2.16 -1.58 15.98
N LEU A 184 2.84 -1.87 14.87
CA LEU A 184 3.41 -0.88 13.96
C LEU A 184 2.67 -0.75 12.63
N VAL A 185 2.04 -1.83 12.18
CA VAL A 185 1.33 -1.89 10.90
C VAL A 185 -0.17 -1.77 11.11
N ALA A 186 -0.89 -1.27 10.11
CA ALA A 186 -2.32 -1.06 10.18
C ALA A 186 -3.04 -2.39 10.50
N ASN A 187 -3.97 -2.33 11.47
CA ASN A 187 -4.72 -3.48 11.97
C ASN A 187 -3.85 -4.65 12.49
N GLY A 188 -2.53 -4.46 12.62
CA GLY A 188 -1.60 -5.54 12.89
C GLY A 188 -1.58 -6.60 11.79
N GLU A 189 -1.82 -6.21 10.54
CA GLU A 189 -1.95 -7.13 9.40
C GLU A 189 -0.73 -7.09 8.46
N PHE A 190 -0.36 -8.28 7.97
CA PHE A 190 0.56 -8.49 6.87
C PHE A 190 -0.14 -9.20 5.72
N PHE A 191 0.29 -8.88 4.50
CA PHE A 191 0.00 -9.65 3.31
C PHE A 191 1.25 -10.44 2.97
N LEU A 192 1.27 -11.69 3.45
CA LEU A 192 2.43 -12.58 3.34
C LEU A 192 2.62 -13.04 1.90
N GLY A 193 3.85 -12.93 1.41
CA GLY A 193 4.29 -13.67 0.24
C GLY A 193 4.67 -15.10 0.60
N GLN A 194 4.99 -15.88 -0.43
CA GLN A 194 5.45 -17.25 -0.28
C GLN A 194 6.73 -17.31 0.57
N MET A 195 6.82 -18.35 1.41
CA MET A 195 8.03 -18.65 2.15
C MET A 195 9.09 -19.21 1.21
N THR A 196 10.29 -18.63 1.24
CA THR A 196 11.44 -19.10 0.47
C THR A 196 12.57 -19.53 1.41
N VAL A 197 13.60 -20.18 0.87
CA VAL A 197 14.83 -20.50 1.61
C VAL A 197 15.54 -19.26 2.18
N PHE A 198 15.33 -18.09 1.56
CA PHE A 198 15.90 -16.81 1.98
C PHE A 198 15.01 -16.05 2.99
N GLY A 199 13.92 -16.67 3.44
CA GLY A 199 12.93 -16.08 4.33
C GLY A 199 11.62 -15.76 3.63
N GLN A 200 10.81 -14.95 4.30
CA GLN A 200 9.47 -14.58 3.84
C GLN A 200 9.38 -13.07 3.69
N GLU A 201 8.73 -12.61 2.62
CA GLU A 201 8.42 -11.19 2.44
C GLU A 201 6.95 -10.93 2.79
N ALA A 202 6.66 -9.71 3.23
CA ALA A 202 5.31 -9.31 3.60
C ALA A 202 5.08 -7.85 3.25
N LEU A 203 3.96 -7.57 2.59
CA LEU A 203 3.50 -6.21 2.37
C LEU A 203 2.64 -5.77 3.56
N ALA A 204 2.75 -4.51 3.97
CA ALA A 204 1.94 -3.95 5.06
C ALA A 204 1.69 -2.46 4.87
N TRP A 205 0.57 -1.98 5.41
CA TRP A 205 0.36 -0.54 5.59
C TRP A 205 1.08 -0.08 6.86
N TYR A 206 2.03 0.83 6.71
CA TYR A 206 2.83 1.41 7.77
C TYR A 206 2.81 2.93 7.62
N GLN A 207 2.29 3.64 8.62
CA GLN A 207 2.16 5.11 8.60
C GLN A 207 1.48 5.64 7.33
N GLY A 208 0.43 4.96 6.86
CA GLY A 208 -0.34 5.38 5.70
C GLY A 208 0.29 5.06 4.34
N HIS A 209 1.41 4.33 4.33
CA HIS A 209 2.14 3.89 3.16
C HIS A 209 2.22 2.36 3.10
N LEU A 210 2.10 1.77 1.91
CA LEU A 210 2.52 0.40 1.67
C LEU A 210 4.05 0.29 1.70
N HIS A 211 4.53 -0.65 2.52
CA HIS A 211 5.93 -1.01 2.65
C HIS A 211 6.11 -2.53 2.56
N LEU A 212 7.24 -2.95 1.99
CA LEU A 212 7.64 -4.35 1.95
C LEU A 212 8.64 -4.62 3.07
N PHE A 213 8.40 -5.69 3.81
CA PHE A 213 9.26 -6.18 4.88
C PHE A 213 9.75 -7.59 4.55
N LYS A 214 10.92 -7.94 5.06
CA LYS A 214 11.48 -9.29 4.94
C LYS A 214 11.76 -9.85 6.32
N ARG A 215 11.38 -11.11 6.50
CA ARG A 215 11.60 -11.89 7.71
C ARG A 215 12.93 -12.62 7.59
N ASN A 216 13.80 -12.41 8.57
CA ASN A 216 15.01 -13.19 8.72
C ASN A 216 14.65 -14.64 9.09
N SER A 217 15.10 -15.62 8.31
CA SER A 217 14.78 -17.04 8.51
C SER A 217 15.29 -17.61 9.84
N LYS A 218 16.43 -17.13 10.34
CA LYS A 218 17.05 -17.63 11.59
C LYS A 218 16.42 -17.03 12.84
N THR A 219 16.06 -15.75 12.79
CA THR A 219 15.67 -14.99 14.00
C THR A 219 14.22 -14.57 14.01
N ALA A 220 13.48 -14.90 12.95
CA ALA A 220 12.07 -14.58 12.78
C ALA A 220 11.73 -13.06 12.83
N ALA A 221 12.74 -12.19 12.86
CA ALA A 221 12.57 -10.75 12.96
C ALA A 221 12.42 -10.11 11.58
N TRP A 222 11.69 -9.00 11.52
CA TRP A 222 11.37 -8.26 10.30
C TRP A 222 12.26 -7.04 10.14
N PHE A 223 12.62 -6.74 8.89
CA PHE A 223 13.32 -5.52 8.50
C PHE A 223 12.72 -4.95 7.21
N PRO A 224 12.75 -3.63 7.00
CA PRO A 224 12.19 -3.00 5.82
C PRO A 224 13.05 -3.29 4.58
N VAL A 225 12.39 -3.72 3.51
CA VAL A 225 12.99 -3.83 2.16
C VAL A 225 12.85 -2.51 1.42
N THR A 226 11.66 -1.94 1.44
CA THR A 226 11.39 -0.58 0.96
C THR A 226 12.03 0.47 1.86
N VAL A 227 12.44 1.60 1.30
CA VAL A 227 13.04 2.70 2.07
C VAL A 227 11.95 3.56 2.68
N ILE A 228 11.93 3.65 4.01
CA ILE A 228 11.02 4.52 4.75
C ILE A 228 11.55 5.97 4.69
N GLY A 229 10.65 6.92 4.44
CA GLY A 229 10.91 8.33 4.19
C GLY A 229 11.32 8.70 2.75
N SER A 230 11.43 7.70 1.86
CA SER A 230 11.73 7.87 0.42
C SER A 230 10.73 7.10 -0.45
N GLU A 231 9.46 7.18 -0.09
CA GLU A 231 8.37 6.33 -0.61
C GLU A 231 8.24 6.34 -2.12
N SER A 232 8.48 7.50 -2.75
CA SER A 232 8.36 7.68 -4.21
C SER A 232 9.17 6.65 -5.01
N ASN A 233 10.25 6.12 -4.43
CA ASN A 233 11.19 5.21 -5.09
C ASN A 233 10.86 3.73 -4.82
N ASN A 234 9.84 3.45 -3.99
CA ASN A 234 9.48 2.08 -3.60
C ASN A 234 8.54 1.39 -4.61
N GLY A 235 8.04 2.11 -5.62
CA GLY A 235 6.99 1.62 -6.52
C GLY A 235 7.36 0.35 -7.26
N TRP A 236 8.55 0.31 -7.87
CA TRP A 236 9.02 -0.87 -8.60
C TRP A 236 9.21 -2.10 -7.71
N ILE A 237 9.68 -1.93 -6.47
CA ILE A 237 9.88 -3.01 -5.49
C ILE A 237 8.52 -3.64 -5.13
N ILE A 238 7.52 -2.81 -4.85
CA ILE A 238 6.18 -3.26 -4.48
C ILE A 238 5.48 -3.91 -5.67
N THR A 239 5.60 -3.32 -6.87
CA THR A 239 5.08 -3.92 -8.11
C THR A 239 5.67 -5.31 -8.33
N ASN A 240 7.00 -5.45 -8.24
CA ASN A 240 7.67 -6.74 -8.46
C ASN A 240 7.26 -7.81 -7.44
N PHE A 241 7.08 -7.43 -6.17
CA PHE A 241 6.54 -8.33 -5.16
C PHE A 241 5.17 -8.87 -5.59
N ILE A 242 4.23 -8.00 -5.99
CA ILE A 242 2.89 -8.44 -6.39
C ILE A 242 2.89 -9.29 -7.65
N LEU A 243 3.68 -8.93 -8.65
CA LEU A 243 3.77 -9.72 -9.88
C LEU A 243 4.29 -11.13 -9.61
N ARG A 244 5.18 -11.29 -8.64
CA ARG A 244 5.71 -12.60 -8.22
C ARG A 244 4.68 -13.40 -7.41
N GLU A 245 4.00 -12.76 -6.45
CA GLU A 245 3.04 -13.46 -5.59
C GLU A 245 1.70 -13.74 -6.31
N TYR A 246 1.37 -12.96 -7.33
CA TYR A 246 0.12 -13.05 -8.09
C TYR A 246 0.40 -13.02 -9.59
N PRO A 247 1.02 -14.06 -10.18
CA PRO A 247 1.41 -14.07 -11.59
C PRO A 247 0.23 -13.90 -12.57
N GLY A 248 -0.99 -14.27 -12.15
CA GLY A 248 -2.22 -14.05 -12.93
C GLY A 248 -2.83 -12.66 -12.83
N ILE A 249 -2.19 -11.69 -12.17
CA ILE A 249 -2.72 -10.32 -12.04
C ILE A 249 -2.62 -9.54 -13.36
N LEU A 250 -1.64 -9.85 -14.20
CA LEU A 250 -1.51 -9.25 -15.52
C LEU A 250 -2.42 -10.00 -16.49
N PRO A 251 -3.12 -9.27 -17.39
CA PRO A 251 -3.97 -9.92 -18.36
C PRO A 251 -3.17 -10.82 -19.29
N ASN A 252 -3.65 -12.05 -19.51
CA ASN A 252 -3.19 -12.83 -20.65
C ASN A 252 -3.63 -12.09 -21.92
N TRP A 253 -2.67 -11.53 -22.62
CA TRP A 253 -2.93 -10.60 -23.70
C TRP A 253 -3.61 -11.23 -24.90
N GLU A 254 -3.22 -12.46 -25.26
CA GLU A 254 -3.82 -13.21 -26.36
C GLU A 254 -5.31 -13.48 -26.08
N GLU A 255 -5.61 -13.88 -24.84
CA GLU A 255 -6.98 -14.07 -24.38
C GLU A 255 -7.75 -12.75 -24.36
N PHE A 256 -7.15 -11.67 -23.85
CA PHE A 256 -7.77 -10.36 -23.76
C PHE A 256 -8.10 -9.79 -25.14
N TYR A 257 -7.16 -9.80 -26.10
CA TYR A 257 -7.42 -9.31 -27.47
C TYR A 257 -8.35 -10.21 -28.25
N GLY A 258 -8.21 -11.53 -28.08
CA GLY A 258 -9.18 -12.47 -28.63
C GLY A 258 -10.60 -12.19 -28.12
N SER A 259 -10.75 -11.82 -26.85
CA SER A 259 -12.05 -11.42 -26.30
C SER A 259 -12.52 -10.05 -26.81
N LYS A 260 -11.60 -9.10 -27.03
CA LYS A 260 -11.88 -7.74 -27.52
C LYS A 260 -12.37 -7.75 -28.98
N ILE A 261 -11.63 -8.44 -29.86
CA ILE A 261 -12.01 -8.59 -31.28
C ILE A 261 -13.38 -9.26 -31.39
N ARG A 262 -13.62 -10.30 -30.58
CA ARG A 262 -14.94 -10.94 -30.51
C ARG A 262 -16.01 -9.97 -30.03
N SER A 263 -15.81 -9.26 -28.92
CA SER A 263 -16.79 -8.30 -28.39
C SER A 263 -17.15 -7.18 -29.39
N ASP A 264 -16.15 -6.62 -30.06
CA ASP A 264 -16.34 -5.58 -31.08
C ASP A 264 -17.10 -6.11 -32.31
N PHE A 265 -16.73 -7.31 -32.78
CA PHE A 265 -17.48 -7.99 -33.83
C PHE A 265 -18.94 -8.19 -33.44
N TYR A 266 -19.21 -8.63 -32.21
CA TYR A 266 -20.56 -8.80 -31.66
C TYR A 266 -21.35 -7.50 -31.62
N GLN A 267 -20.77 -6.43 -31.09
CA GLN A 267 -21.44 -5.12 -31.04
C GLN A 267 -21.73 -4.58 -32.44
N LYS A 268 -20.79 -4.76 -33.39
CA LYS A 268 -20.96 -4.34 -34.78
C LYS A 268 -22.09 -5.13 -35.45
N MET A 269 -22.13 -6.45 -35.28
CA MET A 269 -23.19 -7.30 -35.83
C MET A 269 -24.56 -6.97 -35.25
N ARG A 270 -24.65 -6.69 -33.94
CA ARG A 270 -25.92 -6.29 -33.29
C ARG A 270 -26.44 -4.95 -33.79
N ARG A 271 -25.56 -4.01 -34.14
CA ARG A 271 -25.93 -2.72 -34.76
C ARG A 271 -26.42 -2.89 -36.20
N LEU A 272 -25.76 -3.77 -36.96
CA LEU A 272 -26.11 -4.02 -38.37
C LEU A 272 -27.40 -4.86 -38.52
N TYR A 273 -27.69 -5.75 -37.57
CA TYR A 273 -28.82 -6.67 -37.63
C TYR A 273 -29.67 -6.66 -36.34
N PRO A 274 -30.36 -5.55 -36.03
CA PRO A 274 -31.07 -5.37 -34.76
C PRO A 274 -32.28 -6.30 -34.55
N LYS A 275 -32.77 -6.97 -35.61
CA LYS A 275 -33.93 -7.90 -35.57
C LYS A 275 -33.51 -9.39 -35.54
N ALA A 276 -32.22 -9.71 -35.59
CA ALA A 276 -31.75 -11.10 -35.52
C ALA A 276 -32.07 -11.70 -34.14
N LYS A 277 -32.70 -12.88 -34.11
CA LYS A 277 -33.02 -13.57 -32.84
C LYS A 277 -31.73 -14.01 -32.16
N HIS A 278 -31.69 -13.97 -30.83
CA HIS A 278 -30.51 -14.29 -30.02
C HIS A 278 -29.89 -15.67 -30.34
N ASN A 279 -30.70 -16.59 -30.88
CA ASN A 279 -30.34 -17.96 -31.23
C ASN A 279 -29.67 -18.10 -32.62
N GLN A 280 -29.57 -17.02 -33.40
CA GLN A 280 -28.84 -17.01 -34.69
C GLN A 280 -27.35 -16.66 -34.53
N TYR A 281 -26.93 -16.26 -33.34
CA TYR A 281 -25.51 -16.09 -33.01
C TYR A 281 -25.05 -17.33 -32.23
N PRO A 282 -23.91 -17.97 -32.58
CA PRO A 282 -23.51 -19.20 -31.93
C PRO A 282 -23.31 -18.98 -30.42
N ALA A 283 -23.83 -19.89 -29.60
CA ALA A 283 -23.86 -19.77 -28.14
C ALA A 283 -22.45 -19.60 -27.53
N GLU A 284 -21.43 -20.14 -28.19
CA GLU A 284 -20.00 -20.06 -27.80
C GLU A 284 -19.46 -18.62 -27.70
N PHE A 285 -20.15 -17.65 -28.30
CA PHE A 285 -19.72 -16.26 -28.27
C PHE A 285 -20.43 -15.38 -27.23
N GLY A 286 -21.54 -15.84 -26.66
CA GLY A 286 -22.25 -15.14 -25.59
C GLY A 286 -21.57 -15.28 -24.22
N GLU A 287 -20.78 -16.35 -24.04
CA GLU A 287 -20.19 -16.72 -22.75
C GLU A 287 -18.72 -16.32 -22.56
N TYR A 288 -18.04 -15.76 -23.57
CA TYR A 288 -16.75 -15.09 -23.35
C TYR A 288 -16.95 -13.71 -22.72
N SER A 289 -17.62 -13.70 -21.57
CA SER A 289 -17.53 -12.62 -20.60
C SER A 289 -16.08 -12.54 -20.11
N SER A 290 -15.30 -11.72 -20.80
CA SER A 290 -14.01 -11.17 -20.37
C SER A 290 -13.92 -11.01 -18.85
N ARG A 291 -13.13 -11.88 -18.20
CA ARG A 291 -12.84 -11.85 -16.75
C ARG A 291 -11.82 -10.77 -16.39
N TYR A 292 -11.86 -9.60 -17.01
CA TYR A 292 -10.88 -8.54 -16.82
C TYR A 292 -11.61 -7.24 -16.50
N PRO A 293 -11.33 -6.59 -15.35
CA PRO A 293 -10.07 -6.57 -14.62
C PRO A 293 -9.96 -7.59 -13.46
N PHE A 294 -8.72 -8.00 -13.16
CA PHE A 294 -8.37 -8.87 -12.04
C PHE A 294 -8.27 -8.04 -10.76
N GLN A 295 -9.43 -7.71 -10.19
CA GLN A 295 -9.49 -7.20 -8.83
C GLN A 295 -9.35 -8.36 -7.85
N GLN A 296 -8.42 -8.27 -6.90
CA GLN A 296 -8.22 -9.29 -5.87
C GLN A 296 -8.13 -8.68 -4.47
N LYS A 297 -8.69 -9.39 -3.48
CA LYS A 297 -8.48 -9.09 -2.06
C LYS A 297 -7.15 -9.70 -1.63
N MET A 298 -6.31 -8.94 -0.94
CA MET A 298 -5.10 -9.49 -0.34
C MET A 298 -5.48 -10.31 0.91
N THR A 299 -4.89 -11.49 1.06
CA THR A 299 -5.08 -12.32 2.25
C THR A 299 -4.30 -11.72 3.41
N ALA A 300 -5.01 -11.22 4.41
CA ALA A 300 -4.41 -10.69 5.62
C ALA A 300 -4.01 -11.83 6.58
N SER A 301 -2.89 -11.65 7.26
CA SER A 301 -2.40 -12.51 8.35
C SER A 301 -1.95 -11.62 9.51
N CYS A 302 -2.03 -12.13 10.73
CA CYS A 302 -1.50 -11.40 11.88
C CYS A 302 0.00 -11.14 11.70
N ALA A 303 0.41 -9.87 11.82
CA ALA A 303 1.80 -9.51 11.92
C ALA A 303 2.36 -10.05 13.22
N THR A 304 3.29 -11.00 13.13
CA THR A 304 3.97 -11.62 14.28
C THR A 304 5.44 -11.22 14.29
N GLY A 305 6.12 -11.46 15.41
CA GLY A 305 7.54 -11.17 15.54
C GLY A 305 7.85 -9.69 15.83
N ILE A 306 9.13 -9.37 15.74
CA ILE A 306 9.69 -8.08 16.17
C ILE A 306 10.47 -7.40 15.04
N THR A 307 10.69 -6.10 15.18
CA THR A 307 11.62 -5.34 14.34
C THR A 307 13.06 -5.76 14.60
N ARG A 308 13.91 -5.66 13.57
CA ARG A 308 15.37 -5.78 13.68
C ARG A 308 16.05 -4.86 12.67
N ALA A 309 17.21 -4.33 13.07
CA ALA A 309 18.15 -3.67 12.17
C ALA A 309 18.68 -4.65 11.11
N LYS A 310 19.04 -4.15 9.93
CA LYS A 310 19.94 -4.88 9.03
C LYS A 310 21.31 -5.08 9.67
#